data_AF-A0A7X3XMB8-F1
#
_entry.id   AF-A0A7X3XMB8-F1
#
_cell.length_a   1.000
_cell.length_b   1.000
_cell.length_c   1.000
_cell.angle_alpha   90.00
_cell.angle_beta   90.00
_cell.angle_gamma   90.00
#
_symmetry.space_group_name_H-M   'P 1'
#
loop_
_entity.id
_entity.type
_entity.pdbx_description
1 polymer ?
#
loop_
_entity_poly.entity_id
_entity_poly.type
_entity_poly.pdbx_seq_one_letter_code
_entity_poly.pdbx_strand_id
1 'polypeptide(L)'
;MHKYGDFTNFFLLNNRKYQYILIFSIGFLLVVSSYATADTTEETAETVEAPAPKKSPIKVGGAMRVNYAYGGYGSEDAPHPRGEKIGDVDLEIFRLNADLDYNNIISRLEYRWYDGYSMIHTAWLGYKLGDSGTVKAGIVRVPFGPTAYGVSTSWFFDQHFYVGLADDMDLGIRWNDTFDKLTLDVGY
;
A
#
# COMPACT_ATOMS: atom_id res chain seq x y z
N MET A 1 -35.64 -32.35 -68.52
CA MET A 1 -35.51 -33.37 -67.46
C MET A 1 -34.69 -32.71 -66.34
N HIS A 2 -35.23 -32.31 -65.18
CA HIS A 2 -35.81 -33.13 -64.09
C HIS A 2 -34.85 -34.25 -63.65
N LYS A 3 -34.53 -34.46 -62.35
CA LYS A 3 -35.16 -33.93 -61.11
C LYS A 3 -34.29 -34.21 -59.86
N TYR A 4 -34.48 -33.41 -58.78
CA TYR A 4 -34.02 -33.60 -57.37
C TYR A 4 -32.49 -33.74 -57.14
N GLY A 5 -31.86 -33.23 -56.07
CA GLY A 5 -32.34 -32.48 -54.91
C GLY A 5 -32.22 -33.28 -53.61
N ASP A 6 -31.43 -32.80 -52.63
CA ASP A 6 -31.68 -33.02 -51.20
C ASP A 6 -30.92 -32.03 -50.31
N PHE A 7 -31.67 -31.37 -49.42
CA PHE A 7 -31.17 -30.70 -48.22
C PHE A 7 -31.36 -31.67 -47.06
N THR A 8 -30.34 -31.95 -46.23
CA THR A 8 -30.51 -32.03 -44.77
C THR A 8 -29.19 -32.19 -44.01
N ASN A 9 -29.04 -31.38 -42.97
CA ASN A 9 -28.48 -31.71 -41.64
C ASN A 9 -27.34 -32.73 -41.55
N PHE A 10 -26.11 -32.23 -41.30
CA PHE A 10 -25.23 -32.90 -40.34
C PHE A 10 -25.11 -32.05 -39.06
N PHE A 11 -25.64 -32.61 -37.98
CA PHE A 11 -25.79 -31.96 -36.69
C PHE A 11 -24.49 -32.15 -35.89
N LEU A 12 -23.61 -31.15 -35.84
CA LEU A 12 -22.51 -31.11 -34.88
C LEU A 12 -22.76 -30.00 -33.87
N LEU A 13 -23.17 -30.42 -32.66
CA LEU A 13 -23.18 -29.57 -31.47
C LEU A 13 -21.77 -29.00 -31.26
N ASN A 14 -21.57 -27.72 -31.60
CA ASN A 14 -20.45 -26.99 -31.01
C ASN A 14 -20.83 -26.70 -29.55
N ASN A 15 -20.39 -27.61 -28.67
CA ASN A 15 -20.82 -27.69 -27.28
C ASN A 15 -20.21 -26.52 -26.48
N ARG A 16 -20.92 -25.39 -26.43
CA ARG A 16 -20.56 -24.19 -25.66
C ARG A 16 -20.47 -24.52 -24.17
N LYS A 17 -19.29 -24.95 -23.72
CA LYS A 17 -18.96 -25.03 -22.30
C LYS A 17 -18.86 -23.62 -21.74
N TYR A 18 -19.75 -23.30 -20.81
CA TYR A 18 -19.78 -22.04 -20.07
C TYR A 18 -18.43 -21.82 -19.35
N GLN A 19 -17.68 -20.79 -19.75
CA GLN A 19 -16.55 -20.30 -18.98
C GLN A 19 -17.07 -19.32 -17.92
N TYR A 20 -17.12 -19.78 -16.67
CA TYR A 20 -17.42 -18.93 -15.53
C TYR A 20 -16.17 -18.15 -15.11
N ILE A 21 -16.25 -16.83 -15.17
CA ILE A 21 -15.19 -15.94 -14.65
C ILE A 21 -15.47 -15.72 -13.16
N LEU A 22 -14.58 -16.24 -12.30
CA LEU A 22 -14.53 -15.92 -10.88
C LEU A 22 -13.15 -15.35 -10.56
N ILE A 23 -13.10 -14.06 -10.25
CA ILE A 23 -11.89 -13.35 -9.83
C ILE A 23 -12.03 -13.08 -8.32
N PHE A 24 -11.15 -13.67 -7.51
CA PHE A 24 -11.03 -13.36 -6.09
C PHE A 24 -9.64 -12.77 -5.82
N SER A 25 -9.58 -11.45 -5.62
CA SER A 25 -8.42 -10.80 -5.01
C SER A 25 -8.65 -10.69 -3.50
N ILE A 26 -7.95 -11.50 -2.72
CA ILE A 26 -7.97 -11.43 -1.25
C ILE A 26 -6.74 -10.65 -0.79
N GLY A 27 -6.92 -9.36 -0.50
CA GLY A 27 -5.87 -8.53 0.08
C GLY A 27 -5.67 -8.83 1.56
N PHE A 28 -4.62 -9.57 1.91
CA PHE A 28 -4.29 -9.87 3.31
C PHE A 28 -3.46 -8.74 3.94
N LEU A 29 -4.07 -7.87 4.75
CA LEU A 29 -3.38 -6.81 5.47
C LEU A 29 -2.76 -7.35 6.78
N LEU A 30 -1.53 -7.87 6.70
CA LEU A 30 -0.76 -8.22 7.91
C LEU A 30 -0.17 -6.96 8.56
N VAL A 31 -0.80 -6.52 9.66
CA VAL A 31 -0.26 -5.47 10.54
C VAL A 31 0.62 -6.14 11.60
N VAL A 32 1.93 -6.16 11.38
CA VAL A 32 2.89 -6.59 12.41
C VAL A 32 3.18 -5.41 13.35
N SER A 33 2.73 -5.52 14.60
CA SER A 33 3.09 -4.58 15.66
C SER A 33 4.28 -5.13 16.45
N SER A 34 5.43 -4.46 16.38
CA SER A 34 6.61 -4.84 17.14
C SER A 34 6.45 -4.48 18.62
N TYR A 35 6.29 -5.51 19.47
CA TYR A 35 6.56 -5.38 20.90
C TYR A 35 8.04 -5.68 21.14
N ALA A 36 8.79 -4.73 21.68
CA ALA A 36 10.17 -4.94 22.07
C ALA A 36 10.22 -5.62 23.44
N THR A 37 10.77 -6.83 23.50
CA THR A 37 10.99 -7.58 24.74
C THR A 37 12.48 -7.92 24.85
N ALA A 38 13.11 -7.46 25.92
CA ALA A 38 14.43 -7.82 26.41
C ALA A 38 14.43 -7.55 27.93
N ASP A 39 15.03 -8.35 28.80
CA ASP A 39 15.83 -9.58 28.63
C ASP A 39 15.59 -10.48 29.87
N THR A 40 15.86 -11.79 29.79
CA THR A 40 15.51 -12.76 30.85
C THR A 40 16.72 -13.28 31.60
N THR A 41 16.84 -12.99 32.91
CA THR A 41 17.29 -13.94 33.96
C THR A 41 16.84 -13.45 35.35
N GLU A 42 16.36 -14.35 36.20
CA GLU A 42 15.84 -14.13 37.57
C GLU A 42 16.91 -14.54 38.63
N GLU A 43 16.87 -14.27 39.94
CA GLU A 43 15.90 -13.74 40.92
C GLU A 43 16.74 -13.01 42.04
N THR A 44 16.32 -11.94 42.73
CA THR A 44 15.69 -12.00 44.07
C THR A 44 15.40 -10.60 44.67
N ALA A 45 14.15 -10.41 45.10
CA ALA A 45 13.64 -9.46 46.12
C ALA A 45 14.03 -7.96 46.07
N GLU A 46 13.17 -7.17 45.42
CA GLU A 46 12.32 -6.20 46.14
C GLU A 46 11.02 -5.98 45.33
N THR A 47 9.85 -5.98 45.97
CA THR A 47 8.58 -5.65 45.32
C THR A 47 8.45 -4.14 45.09
N VAL A 48 9.21 -3.64 44.12
CA VAL A 48 8.94 -2.37 43.45
C VAL A 48 7.85 -2.64 42.43
N GLU A 49 6.77 -1.85 42.42
CA GLU A 49 5.84 -1.86 41.29
C GLU A 49 6.64 -1.58 40.02
N ALA A 50 6.73 -2.58 39.12
CA ALA A 50 7.48 -2.43 37.88
C ALA A 50 6.93 -1.20 37.15
N PRO A 51 7.76 -0.15 36.91
CA PRO A 51 7.27 1.07 36.30
C PRO A 51 6.70 0.71 34.95
N ALA A 52 5.42 1.06 34.73
CA ALA A 52 4.68 0.69 33.53
C ALA A 52 5.55 0.91 32.28
N PRO A 53 5.70 -0.10 31.41
CA PRO A 53 6.77 -0.15 30.43
C PRO A 53 6.78 1.14 29.61
N LYS A 54 7.86 1.92 29.74
CA LYS A 54 7.98 3.23 29.09
C LYS A 54 7.82 3.04 27.59
N LYS A 55 6.67 3.45 27.07
CA LYS A 55 6.33 3.34 25.66
C LYS A 55 7.43 4.03 24.86
N SER A 56 8.13 3.26 24.02
CA SER A 56 9.19 3.79 23.18
C SER A 56 8.67 4.99 22.38
N PRO A 57 9.42 6.12 22.32
CA PRO A 57 9.06 7.23 21.45
C PRO A 57 9.20 6.87 19.97
N ILE A 58 9.91 5.78 19.66
CA ILE A 58 10.08 5.24 18.31
C ILE A 58 9.06 4.12 18.09
N LYS A 59 8.28 4.23 17.01
CA LYS A 59 7.41 3.18 16.50
C LYS A 59 7.96 2.70 15.16
N VAL A 60 8.28 1.41 15.07
CA VAL A 60 8.62 0.76 13.80
C VAL A 60 7.43 -0.06 13.35
N GLY A 61 7.12 -0.01 12.06
CA GLY A 61 6.07 -0.79 11.43
C GLY A 61 6.37 -0.99 9.95
N GLY A 62 5.42 -1.51 9.20
CA GLY A 62 5.59 -1.75 7.78
C GLY A 62 4.33 -2.32 7.14
N ALA A 63 4.45 -2.78 5.91
CA ALA A 63 3.50 -3.68 5.27
C ALA A 63 4.19 -4.41 4.12
N MET A 64 3.59 -5.51 3.68
CA MET A 64 3.91 -6.12 2.40
C MET A 64 2.63 -6.33 1.59
N ARG A 65 2.75 -6.29 0.26
CA ARG A 65 1.71 -6.69 -0.68
C ARG A 65 2.30 -7.79 -1.55
N VAL A 66 1.65 -8.93 -1.53
CA VAL A 66 2.00 -10.10 -2.33
C VAL A 66 0.78 -10.41 -3.19
N ASN A 67 0.99 -10.57 -4.49
CA ASN A 67 -0.03 -10.99 -5.43
C ASN A 67 0.15 -12.46 -5.77
N TYR A 68 -0.97 -13.13 -6.05
CA TYR A 68 -0.99 -14.45 -6.65
C TYR A 68 -1.89 -14.39 -7.88
N ALA A 69 -1.36 -14.80 -9.03
CA ALA A 69 -2.07 -14.74 -10.30
C ALA A 69 -2.24 -16.15 -10.89
N TYR A 70 -3.47 -16.52 -11.25
CA TYR A 70 -3.77 -17.78 -11.91
C TYR A 70 -4.57 -17.54 -13.20
N GLY A 71 -3.90 -17.69 -14.35
CA GLY A 71 -4.48 -17.48 -15.67
C GLY A 71 -4.98 -18.76 -16.33
N GLY A 72 -6.29 -19.05 -16.21
CA GLY A 72 -6.93 -20.18 -16.89
C GLY A 72 -7.31 -19.95 -18.36
N TYR A 73 -6.79 -18.89 -19.00
CA TYR A 73 -7.19 -18.46 -20.34
C TYR A 73 -6.04 -18.62 -21.35
N GLY A 74 -6.22 -19.56 -22.28
CA GLY A 74 -5.29 -19.92 -23.34
C GLY A 74 -5.81 -21.14 -24.12
N SER A 75 -5.37 -21.32 -25.36
CA SER A 75 -5.52 -22.59 -26.12
C SER A 75 -4.23 -23.40 -26.06
N GLU A 76 -4.25 -24.70 -26.36
CA GLU A 76 -3.03 -25.53 -26.43
C GLU A 76 -1.97 -24.90 -27.35
N ASP A 77 -2.38 -24.34 -28.49
CA ASP A 77 -1.49 -23.70 -29.47
C ASP A 77 -1.11 -22.24 -29.15
N ALA A 78 -1.79 -21.60 -28.19
CA ALA A 78 -1.56 -20.21 -27.81
C ALA A 78 -1.94 -19.96 -26.34
N PRO A 79 -1.19 -20.53 -25.39
CA PRO A 79 -1.36 -20.20 -23.99
C PRO A 79 -0.89 -18.75 -23.74
N HIS A 80 -1.80 -17.91 -23.24
CA HIS A 80 -1.55 -16.59 -22.64
C HIS A 80 -1.19 -15.38 -23.53
N PRO A 81 -2.19 -14.67 -24.10
CA PRO A 81 -2.01 -13.29 -24.51
C PRO A 81 -2.12 -12.35 -23.30
N ARG A 82 -0.96 -11.94 -22.74
CA ARG A 82 -0.72 -10.96 -21.64
C ARG A 82 -0.60 -11.58 -20.24
N GLY A 83 0.64 -11.75 -19.78
CA GLY A 83 1.01 -12.19 -18.43
C GLY A 83 1.48 -13.64 -18.41
N GLU A 84 2.80 -13.86 -18.54
CA GLU A 84 3.45 -15.17 -18.72
C GLU A 84 3.51 -16.04 -17.43
N LYS A 85 2.69 -15.71 -16.43
CA LYS A 85 2.77 -16.23 -15.06
C LYS A 85 1.53 -17.04 -14.69
N ILE A 86 1.68 -18.35 -14.48
CA ILE A 86 0.59 -19.24 -14.02
C ILE A 86 0.90 -19.75 -12.61
N GLY A 87 0.22 -19.21 -11.60
CA GLY A 87 0.38 -19.65 -10.23
C GLY A 87 1.63 -19.10 -9.54
N ASP A 88 2.16 -17.97 -10.02
CA ASP A 88 3.29 -17.30 -9.39
C ASP A 88 2.86 -16.41 -8.22
N VAL A 89 3.78 -16.28 -7.26
CA VAL A 89 3.65 -15.44 -6.07
C VAL A 89 4.62 -14.26 -6.22
N ASP A 90 4.08 -13.07 -6.50
CA ASP A 90 4.85 -11.87 -6.76
C ASP A 90 4.80 -10.91 -5.55
N LEU A 91 5.95 -10.60 -4.97
CA LEU A 91 6.08 -9.54 -3.96
C LEU A 91 6.07 -8.18 -4.67
N GLU A 92 4.90 -7.53 -4.72
CA GLU A 92 4.73 -6.24 -5.39
C GLU A 92 5.43 -5.11 -4.63
N ILE A 93 5.28 -5.07 -3.31
CA ILE A 93 5.90 -4.06 -2.45
C ILE A 93 6.14 -4.62 -1.04
N PHE A 94 7.33 -4.34 -0.50
CA PHE A 94 7.62 -4.36 0.92
C PHE A 94 7.92 -2.93 1.38
N ARG A 95 7.36 -2.46 2.50
CA ARG A 95 7.64 -1.14 3.08
C ARG A 95 8.00 -1.24 4.55
N LEU A 96 8.98 -0.45 4.97
CA LEU A 96 9.38 -0.27 6.36
C LEU A 96 9.17 1.20 6.74
N ASN A 97 8.50 1.41 7.87
CA ASN A 97 8.14 2.71 8.41
C ASN A 97 8.76 2.87 9.80
N ALA A 98 9.36 4.03 10.09
CA ALA A 98 9.77 4.43 11.42
C ALA A 98 9.22 5.83 11.73
N ASP A 99 8.50 5.95 12.83
CA ASP A 99 7.99 7.22 13.38
C ASP A 99 8.66 7.51 14.72
N LEU A 100 9.07 8.76 14.94
CA LEU A 100 9.53 9.28 16.23
C LEU A 100 8.53 10.32 16.75
N ASP A 101 8.23 10.27 18.05
CA ASP A 101 7.57 11.37 18.77
C ASP A 101 8.18 11.51 20.17
N TYR A 102 9.01 12.54 20.36
CA TYR A 102 9.75 12.78 21.60
C TYR A 102 9.97 14.28 21.85
N ASN A 103 9.48 14.80 22.97
CA ASN A 103 9.72 16.17 23.45
C ASN A 103 9.61 17.23 22.33
N ASN A 104 8.44 17.29 21.69
CA ASN A 104 8.09 18.15 20.56
C ASN A 104 8.79 17.84 19.22
N ILE A 105 9.85 17.02 19.21
CA ILE A 105 10.46 16.53 17.98
C ILE A 105 9.64 15.36 17.44
N ILE A 106 9.32 15.41 16.15
CA ILE A 106 8.69 14.32 15.41
C ILE A 106 9.50 14.00 14.16
N SER A 107 9.53 12.75 13.74
CA SER A 107 10.06 12.39 12.43
C SER A 107 9.32 11.20 11.83
N ARG A 108 9.41 11.07 10.50
CA ARG A 108 8.92 9.91 9.77
C ARG A 108 9.89 9.52 8.68
N LEU A 109 10.24 8.25 8.65
CA LEU A 109 10.98 7.58 7.58
C LEU A 109 10.13 6.44 7.01
N GLU A 110 9.98 6.38 5.70
CA GLU A 110 9.33 5.31 4.95
C GLU A 110 10.23 4.92 3.76
N TYR A 111 10.68 3.68 3.76
CA TYR A 111 11.46 3.09 2.67
C TYR A 111 10.65 1.96 2.02
N ARG A 112 10.60 1.96 0.69
CA ARG A 112 9.83 1.00 -0.11
C ARG A 112 10.77 0.20 -1.01
N TRP A 113 10.62 -1.12 -0.98
CA TRP A 113 11.21 -2.06 -1.92
C TRP A 113 10.10 -2.59 -2.82
N TYR A 114 10.38 -2.64 -4.12
CA TYR A 114 9.55 -3.20 -5.17
C TYR A 114 10.34 -4.29 -5.88
N ASP A 115 9.70 -5.05 -6.77
CA ASP A 115 10.45 -5.94 -7.66
C ASP A 115 11.41 -5.12 -8.55
N GLY A 116 12.70 -5.46 -8.52
CA GLY A 116 13.77 -4.82 -9.28
C GLY A 116 14.29 -3.45 -8.77
N TYR A 117 13.63 -2.74 -7.85
CA TYR A 117 14.10 -1.44 -7.36
C TYR A 117 13.65 -1.08 -5.94
N SER A 118 14.24 -0.04 -5.36
CA SER A 118 13.82 0.49 -4.05
C SER A 118 14.05 1.99 -3.93
N MET A 119 13.27 2.66 -3.08
CA MET A 119 13.29 4.11 -2.93
C MET A 119 12.91 4.57 -1.51
N ILE A 120 13.46 5.72 -1.12
CA ILE A 120 12.93 6.49 0.01
C ILE A 120 11.63 7.15 -0.47
N HIS A 121 10.53 6.92 0.24
CA HIS A 121 9.24 7.54 -0.07
C HIS A 121 8.95 8.76 0.81
N THR A 122 9.25 8.67 2.10
CA THR A 122 9.03 9.78 3.04
C THR A 122 10.21 9.83 3.98
N ALA A 123 10.78 11.02 4.21
CA ALA A 123 11.92 11.18 5.11
C ALA A 123 12.00 12.63 5.58
N TRP A 124 11.35 12.94 6.70
CA TRP A 124 11.34 14.29 7.27
C TRP A 124 11.54 14.30 8.78
N LEU A 125 12.15 15.39 9.26
CA LEU A 125 12.24 15.78 10.66
C LEU A 125 11.36 17.02 10.87
N GLY A 126 10.68 17.09 12.01
CA GLY A 126 9.78 18.19 12.32
C GLY A 126 9.70 18.52 13.80
N TYR A 127 9.10 19.67 14.08
CA TYR A 127 8.99 20.24 15.41
C TYR A 127 7.58 20.80 15.65
N LYS A 128 6.99 20.42 16.78
CA LYS A 128 5.69 20.91 17.27
C LYS A 128 5.88 22.25 17.98
N LEU A 129 5.33 23.33 17.42
CA LEU A 129 5.44 24.69 17.94
C LEU A 129 4.39 25.03 19.00
N GLY A 130 3.86 24.01 19.69
CA GLY A 130 2.70 24.17 20.58
C GLY A 130 1.47 24.59 19.79
N ASP A 131 0.91 25.76 20.13
CA ASP A 131 -0.31 26.30 19.53
C ASP A 131 -0.10 26.95 18.14
N SER A 132 1.15 27.04 17.66
CA SER A 132 1.50 27.59 16.33
C SER A 132 1.76 26.50 15.27
N GLY A 133 1.09 25.36 15.41
CA GLY A 133 1.16 24.24 14.47
C GLY A 133 2.49 23.46 14.51
N THR A 134 2.91 22.96 13.34
CA THR A 134 4.05 22.06 13.19
C THR A 134 4.84 22.39 11.93
N VAL A 135 6.17 22.46 12.04
CA VAL A 135 7.09 22.58 10.90
C VAL A 135 7.75 21.23 10.63
N LYS A 136 7.96 20.89 9.35
CA LYS A 136 8.63 19.67 8.87
C LYS A 136 9.58 20.04 7.74
N ALA A 137 10.75 19.40 7.70
CA ALA A 137 11.75 19.58 6.64
C ALA A 137 12.31 18.22 6.19
N GLY A 138 12.50 18.05 4.89
CA GLY A 138 12.93 16.81 4.26
C GLY A 138 12.00 16.41 3.12
N ILE A 139 11.93 15.12 2.79
CA ILE A 139 10.99 14.56 1.81
C ILE A 139 9.60 14.52 2.45
N VAL A 140 8.78 15.53 2.14
CA VAL A 140 7.45 15.81 2.72
C VAL A 140 6.36 15.72 1.64
N ARG A 141 5.13 15.37 2.04
CA ARG A 141 3.97 15.46 1.12
C ARG A 141 3.69 16.91 0.77
N VAL A 142 3.62 17.22 -0.51
CA VAL A 142 3.28 18.55 -1.03
C VAL A 142 1.83 18.91 -0.61
N PRO A 143 1.50 20.16 -0.23
CA PRO A 143 0.19 20.52 0.32
C PRO A 143 -0.93 20.68 -0.74
N PHE A 144 -0.84 20.00 -1.89
CA PHE A 144 -1.88 19.95 -2.90
C PHE A 144 -2.28 18.51 -3.23
N GLY A 145 -3.39 18.33 -3.95
CA GLY A 145 -3.92 17.01 -4.27
C GLY A 145 -4.58 16.32 -3.08
N PRO A 146 -4.88 15.01 -3.18
CA PRO A 146 -5.52 14.26 -2.13
C PRO A 146 -4.57 14.03 -0.95
N THR A 147 -5.15 14.03 0.25
CA THR A 147 -4.43 13.73 1.50
C THR A 147 -3.91 12.29 1.50
N ALA A 148 -3.10 11.95 2.51
CA ALA A 148 -2.59 10.59 2.66
C ALA A 148 -3.73 9.56 2.64
N TYR A 149 -3.47 8.41 2.00
CA TYR A 149 -4.44 7.34 1.68
C TYR A 149 -5.43 7.63 0.53
N GLY A 150 -5.40 8.84 -0.06
CA GLY A 150 -6.11 9.14 -1.30
C GLY A 150 -7.61 9.35 -1.15
N VAL A 151 -8.28 9.67 -2.28
CA VAL A 151 -9.75 9.73 -2.35
C VAL A 151 -10.35 8.59 -3.19
N SER A 152 -9.54 7.91 -4.02
CA SER A 152 -10.01 6.72 -4.73
C SER A 152 -10.31 5.55 -3.82
N THR A 153 -11.54 5.06 -3.91
CA THR A 153 -11.98 3.71 -3.50
C THR A 153 -12.27 2.82 -4.71
N SER A 154 -11.88 3.26 -5.92
CA SER A 154 -12.19 2.63 -7.21
C SER A 154 -10.97 1.96 -7.83
N TRP A 155 -11.22 0.89 -8.59
CA TRP A 155 -10.22 0.24 -9.45
C TRP A 155 -9.65 1.19 -10.52
N PHE A 156 -10.44 2.18 -10.96
CA PHE A 156 -10.04 3.15 -11.98
C PHE A 156 -9.25 4.34 -11.44
N PHE A 157 -8.79 4.28 -10.18
CA PHE A 157 -8.20 5.42 -9.47
C PHE A 157 -9.13 6.64 -9.45
N ASP A 158 -8.60 7.81 -9.07
CA ASP A 158 -9.31 9.09 -9.10
C ASP A 158 -8.57 10.09 -10.00
N GLN A 159 -9.22 11.23 -10.32
CA GLN A 159 -8.68 12.20 -11.27
C GLN A 159 -7.28 12.72 -10.89
N HIS A 160 -6.95 12.82 -9.59
CA HIS A 160 -5.65 13.31 -9.13
C HIS A 160 -4.51 12.37 -9.51
N PHE A 161 -4.76 11.06 -9.60
CA PHE A 161 -3.78 10.10 -10.12
C PHE A 161 -3.45 10.38 -11.59
N TYR A 162 -4.47 10.63 -12.41
CA TYR A 162 -4.28 10.91 -13.83
C TYR A 162 -3.61 12.26 -14.14
N VAL A 163 -3.66 13.23 -13.22
CA VAL A 163 -2.93 14.51 -13.32
C VAL A 163 -1.66 14.57 -12.47
N GLY A 164 -1.22 13.44 -11.89
CA GLY A 164 0.06 13.34 -11.17
C GLY A 164 0.09 13.97 -9.77
N LEU A 165 -1.05 14.34 -9.19
CA LEU A 165 -1.14 14.96 -7.86
C LEU A 165 -1.30 13.93 -6.71
N ALA A 166 -1.37 12.63 -7.02
CA ALA A 166 -1.57 11.56 -6.04
C ALA A 166 -0.23 10.95 -5.58
N ASP A 167 -0.10 10.74 -4.26
CA ASP A 167 1.11 10.23 -3.57
C ASP A 167 2.40 11.06 -3.80
N ASP A 168 2.25 12.37 -3.98
CA ASP A 168 3.33 13.30 -4.35
C ASP A 168 4.20 13.76 -3.16
N MET A 169 5.52 13.50 -3.24
CA MET A 169 6.51 13.70 -2.17
C MET A 169 7.72 14.48 -2.69
N ASP A 170 7.92 15.72 -2.21
CA ASP A 170 9.06 16.55 -2.59
C ASP A 170 10.00 16.83 -1.42
N LEU A 171 11.26 17.11 -1.75
CA LEU A 171 12.24 17.63 -0.80
C LEU A 171 11.97 19.12 -0.55
N GLY A 172 11.44 19.44 0.63
CA GLY A 172 11.03 20.80 0.96
C GLY A 172 10.84 21.06 2.45
N ILE A 173 10.19 22.17 2.76
CA ILE A 173 9.77 22.58 4.10
C ILE A 173 8.25 22.78 4.07
N ARG A 174 7.55 22.15 5.02
CA ARG A 174 6.10 22.29 5.21
C ARG A 174 5.77 22.78 6.62
N TRP A 175 4.88 23.74 6.72
CA TRP A 175 4.22 24.13 7.95
C TRP A 175 2.72 23.78 7.87
N ASN A 176 2.15 23.28 8.96
CA ASN A 176 0.74 22.94 9.05
C ASN A 176 0.15 23.33 10.40
N ASP A 177 -1.08 23.83 10.40
CA ASP A 177 -1.81 24.25 11.60
C ASP A 177 -3.34 24.06 11.44
N THR A 178 -4.12 24.16 12.53
CA THR A 178 -5.58 23.96 12.49
C THR A 178 -6.33 24.92 13.43
N PHE A 179 -7.10 25.82 12.83
CA PHE A 179 -7.88 26.87 13.48
C PHE A 179 -9.36 26.47 13.52
N ASP A 180 -9.82 25.87 14.62
CA ASP A 180 -11.17 25.27 14.77
C ASP A 180 -11.50 24.26 13.66
N LYS A 181 -12.09 24.74 12.55
CA LYS A 181 -12.50 23.93 11.38
C LYS A 181 -11.65 24.14 10.15
N LEU A 182 -10.67 25.06 10.19
CA LEU A 182 -9.79 25.38 9.09
C LEU A 182 -8.39 24.80 9.33
N THR A 183 -8.05 23.72 8.65
CA THR A 183 -6.65 23.27 8.53
C THR A 183 -5.95 24.06 7.43
N LEU A 184 -4.80 24.64 7.75
CA LEU A 184 -3.94 25.36 6.81
C LEU A 184 -2.63 24.58 6.64
N ASP A 185 -2.24 24.39 5.38
CA ASP A 185 -1.05 23.67 4.97
C ASP A 185 -0.27 24.53 3.97
N VAL A 186 1.00 24.81 4.27
CA VAL A 186 1.87 25.64 3.44
C VAL A 186 3.19 24.89 3.24
N GLY A 187 3.71 24.85 2.02
CA GLY A 187 4.94 24.14 1.70
C GLY A 187 5.67 24.75 0.52
N TYR A 188 6.99 24.54 0.50
CA TYR A 188 7.93 24.90 -0.55
C TYR A 188 8.99 23.80 -0.67
#